data_AF-J3N114-F1
#
_entry.id   AF-J3N114-F1
#
_cell.length_a   1.000
_cell.length_b   1.000
_cell.length_c   1.000
_cell.angle_alpha   90.00
_cell.angle_beta   90.00
_cell.angle_gamma   90.00
#
_symmetry.space_group_name_H-M   'P 1'
#
loop_
_entity.id
_entity.type
_entity.pdbx_description
1 polymer ?
#
loop_
_entity_poly.entity_id
_entity_poly.type
_entity_poly.pdbx_seq_one_letter_code
_entity_poly.pdbx_strand_id
1 'polypeptide(L)'
;MATTAAPPYERFMVGTLHYNAPEQLTGKGQYNAQAVDTWALGCVMAELLTGGPAFTSKTVEEHLLELSELRDYDVGSKDSLAFGGLPGLSPAGREVLAGLLAFYDDKRMTAEAALEHRWFTGEDD
;
A
#
# COMPACT_ATOMS: atom_id res chain seq x y z
N MET A 1 16.61 -30.08 36.07
CA MET A 1 16.73 -28.68 35.62
C MET A 1 16.85 -28.69 34.11
N ALA A 2 15.74 -28.59 33.39
CA ALA A 2 15.73 -28.59 31.92
C ALA A 2 15.69 -27.13 31.46
N THR A 3 16.77 -26.65 30.85
CA THR A 3 16.83 -25.35 30.18
C THR A 3 16.02 -25.45 28.90
N THR A 4 14.80 -24.90 28.89
CA THR A 4 14.05 -24.63 27.67
C THR A 4 14.75 -23.52 26.91
N ALA A 5 15.56 -23.87 25.92
CA ALA A 5 16.06 -22.94 24.93
C ALA A 5 14.85 -22.45 24.10
N ALA A 6 14.60 -21.14 24.13
CA ALA A 6 13.67 -20.50 23.21
C ALA A 6 14.12 -20.78 21.75
N PRO A 7 13.19 -21.00 20.80
CA PRO A 7 13.58 -21.24 19.42
C PRO A 7 14.34 -20.03 18.85
N PRO A 8 15.42 -20.24 18.06
CA PRO A 8 16.36 -19.20 17.67
C PRO A 8 15.90 -18.33 16.50
N TYR A 9 14.59 -18.33 16.18
CA TYR A 9 14.08 -17.39 15.19
C TYR A 9 13.57 -16.16 15.92
N GLU A 10 14.38 -15.10 15.95
CA GLU A 10 13.81 -13.78 15.84
C GLU A 10 12.94 -13.80 14.59
N ARG A 11 11.68 -13.41 14.73
CA ARG A 11 10.74 -13.29 13.62
C ARG A 11 11.18 -12.12 12.75
N PHE A 12 12.33 -12.27 12.08
CA PHE A 12 12.74 -11.39 11.00
C PHE A 12 11.59 -11.44 10.02
N MET A 13 10.91 -10.32 9.88
CA MET A 13 9.89 -10.11 8.89
C MET A 13 10.63 -10.24 7.54
N VAL A 14 10.59 -11.44 6.94
CA VAL A 14 11.18 -11.67 5.62
C VAL A 14 10.24 -10.98 4.64
N GLY A 15 10.60 -9.76 4.25
CA GLY A 15 9.85 -8.89 3.37
C GLY A 15 10.26 -7.43 3.58
N THR A 16 10.30 -6.63 2.52
CA THR A 16 10.48 -5.19 2.65
C THR A 16 9.20 -4.61 3.24
N LEU A 17 9.24 -4.23 4.52
CA LEU A 17 8.11 -3.72 5.32
C LEU A 17 7.24 -2.70 4.56
N HIS A 18 7.86 -1.89 3.71
CA HIS A 18 7.24 -0.81 2.94
C HIS A 18 6.09 -1.25 2.02
N TYR A 19 6.05 -2.52 1.61
CA TYR A 19 4.98 -3.05 0.75
C TYR A 19 3.87 -3.76 1.52
N ASN A 20 3.97 -3.86 2.85
CA ASN A 20 2.95 -4.54 3.65
C ASN A 20 1.69 -3.69 3.77
N ALA A 21 0.56 -4.31 3.52
CA ALA A 21 -0.77 -3.74 3.70
C ALA A 21 -1.12 -3.56 5.19
N PRO A 22 -2.04 -2.64 5.54
CA PRO A 22 -2.45 -2.38 6.92
C PRO A 22 -2.84 -3.65 7.68
N GLU A 23 -3.61 -4.54 7.05
CA GLU A 23 -4.10 -5.78 7.66
C GLU A 23 -2.99 -6.78 7.99
N GLN A 24 -1.88 -6.80 7.22
CA GLN A 24 -0.72 -7.66 7.48
C GLN A 24 0.01 -7.24 8.76
N LEU A 25 0.01 -5.93 9.06
CA LEU A 25 0.66 -5.36 10.25
C LEU A 25 -0.20 -5.54 11.51
N THR A 26 -1.53 -5.59 11.37
CA THR A 26 -2.45 -5.75 12.51
C THR A 26 -2.54 -7.18 13.07
N GLY A 27 -1.86 -8.15 12.46
CA GLY A 27 -1.54 -9.45 13.10
C GLY A 27 -2.70 -10.44 13.25
N LYS A 28 -3.82 -10.28 12.51
CA LYS A 28 -4.99 -11.19 12.63
C LYS A 28 -4.80 -12.58 11.99
N GLY A 29 -3.65 -12.84 11.35
CA GLY A 29 -3.27 -14.17 10.83
C GLY A 29 -4.06 -14.67 9.62
N GLN A 30 -5.15 -13.99 9.24
CA GLN A 30 -5.92 -14.24 8.03
C GLN A 30 -6.11 -12.89 7.33
N TYR A 31 -5.67 -12.82 6.07
CA TYR A 31 -5.85 -11.67 5.20
C TYR A 31 -6.18 -12.16 3.79
N ASN A 32 -6.82 -11.32 3.00
CA ASN A 32 -7.07 -11.61 1.60
C ASN A 32 -5.77 -11.47 0.80
N ALA A 33 -5.25 -12.59 0.27
CA ALA A 33 -4.00 -12.61 -0.50
C ALA A 33 -4.03 -11.67 -1.70
N GLN A 34 -5.15 -11.59 -2.43
CA GLN A 34 -5.27 -10.72 -3.60
C GLN A 34 -5.25 -9.24 -3.20
N ALA A 35 -5.90 -8.90 -2.08
CA ALA A 35 -5.92 -7.52 -1.60
C ALA A 35 -4.52 -7.06 -1.17
N VAL A 36 -3.77 -7.89 -0.43
CA VAL A 36 -2.42 -7.50 0.01
C VAL A 36 -1.46 -7.32 -1.19
N ASP A 37 -1.63 -8.12 -2.25
CA ASP A 37 -0.86 -7.97 -3.48
C ASP A 37 -1.22 -6.67 -4.22
N THR A 38 -2.50 -6.27 -4.27
CA THR A 38 -2.90 -5.01 -4.90
C THR A 38 -2.48 -3.78 -4.10
N TRP A 39 -2.38 -3.89 -2.77
CA TRP A 39 -1.75 -2.85 -1.94
C TRP A 39 -0.29 -2.66 -2.33
N ALA A 40 0.48 -3.76 -2.37
CA ALA A 40 1.88 -3.71 -2.78
C ALA A 40 2.06 -3.14 -4.19
N LEU A 41 1.14 -3.45 -5.12
CA LEU A 41 1.10 -2.84 -6.44
C LEU A 41 0.89 -1.32 -6.38
N GLY A 42 0.01 -0.84 -5.51
CA GLY A 42 -0.18 0.60 -5.26
C GLY A 42 1.08 1.27 -4.73
N CYS A 43 1.82 0.62 -3.84
CA CYS A 43 3.13 1.11 -3.39
C CYS A 43 4.11 1.23 -4.56
N VAL A 44 4.25 0.19 -5.38
CA VAL A 44 5.13 0.21 -6.56
C VAL A 44 4.72 1.30 -7.54
N MET A 45 3.43 1.51 -7.77
CA MET A 45 2.93 2.60 -8.61
C MET A 45 3.34 3.97 -8.05
N ALA A 46 3.18 4.20 -6.74
CA ALA A 46 3.64 5.43 -6.10
C ALA A 46 5.17 5.62 -6.22
N GLU A 47 5.94 4.54 -6.12
CA GLU A 47 7.40 4.59 -6.29
C GLU A 47 7.81 4.99 -7.70
N LEU A 48 7.13 4.42 -8.71
CA LEU A 48 7.39 4.77 -10.12
C LEU A 48 7.03 6.22 -10.43
N LEU A 49 5.96 6.74 -9.83
CA LEU A 49 5.51 8.12 -10.03
C LEU A 49 6.39 9.15 -9.32
N THR A 50 6.97 8.80 -8.18
CA THR A 50 7.80 9.71 -7.36
C THR A 50 9.31 9.55 -7.59
N GLY A 51 9.74 8.41 -8.14
CA GLY A 51 11.15 8.05 -8.30
C GLY A 51 11.84 7.64 -7.00
N GLY A 52 11.10 7.43 -5.92
CA GLY A 52 11.63 7.06 -4.59
C GLY A 52 10.66 6.15 -3.83
N PRO A 53 11.08 5.55 -2.71
CA PRO A 53 10.24 4.64 -1.93
C PRO A 53 8.96 5.31 -1.45
N ALA A 54 7.82 4.62 -1.56
CA ALA A 54 6.50 5.15 -1.18
C ALA A 54 6.39 5.35 0.35
N PHE A 55 7.05 4.47 1.10
CA PHE A 55 7.12 4.47 2.56
C PHE A 55 8.56 4.26 2.99
N THR A 56 8.98 4.89 4.09
CA THR A 56 10.37 4.83 4.56
C THR A 56 10.52 4.33 5.99
N SER A 57 9.39 3.94 6.61
CA SER A 57 9.32 3.39 7.96
C SER A 57 10.28 2.23 8.20
N LYS A 58 10.89 2.19 9.39
CA LYS A 58 11.84 1.13 9.77
C LYS A 58 11.22 0.14 10.74
N THR A 59 10.15 0.56 11.42
CA THR A 59 9.41 -0.23 12.40
C THR A 59 7.95 -0.40 11.96
N VAL A 60 7.30 -1.44 12.49
CA VAL A 60 5.88 -1.70 12.20
C VAL A 60 5.00 -0.55 12.70
N GLU A 61 5.36 0.02 13.85
CA GLU A 61 4.68 1.14 14.48
C GLU A 61 4.77 2.40 13.63
N GLU A 62 5.96 2.76 13.14
CA GLU A 62 6.15 3.87 12.19
C GLU A 62 5.34 3.63 10.91
N HIS A 63 5.37 2.40 10.38
CA HIS A 63 4.66 2.07 9.14
C HIS A 63 3.15 2.21 9.33
N LEU A 64 2.59 1.71 10.43
CA LEU A 64 1.17 1.90 10.76
C LEU A 64 0.78 3.38 10.88
N LEU A 65 1.67 4.24 11.41
CA LEU A 65 1.44 5.68 11.45
C LEU A 65 1.43 6.26 10.03
N GLU A 66 2.43 5.97 9.19
CA GLU A 66 2.46 6.42 7.79
C GLU A 66 1.20 5.97 7.02
N LEU A 67 0.73 4.73 7.23
CA LEU A 67 -0.50 4.22 6.62
C LEU A 67 -1.75 4.94 7.11
N SER A 68 -1.79 5.31 8.39
CA SER A 68 -2.92 6.05 8.96
C SER A 68 -3.00 7.49 8.45
N GLU A 69 -1.85 8.15 8.26
CA GLU A 69 -1.79 9.48 7.66
C GLU A 69 -2.21 9.42 6.19
N LEU A 70 -1.72 8.42 5.44
CA LEU A 70 -2.09 8.23 4.02
C LEU A 70 -3.61 8.09 3.84
N ARG A 71 -4.27 7.35 4.74
CA ARG A 71 -5.74 7.21 4.75
C ARG A 71 -6.44 8.56 4.86
N ASP A 72 -5.87 9.49 5.61
CA ASP A 72 -6.48 10.79 5.89
C ASP A 72 -6.24 11.82 4.75
N TYR A 73 -5.26 11.57 3.87
CA TYR A 73 -4.91 12.46 2.75
C TYR A 73 -5.83 12.39 1.52
N ASP A 74 -6.80 11.46 1.47
CA ASP A 74 -7.65 11.21 0.30
C ASP A 74 -6.87 11.20 -1.03
N VAL A 75 -6.12 10.12 -1.27
CA VAL A 75 -5.21 9.97 -2.43
C VAL A 75 -5.91 10.25 -3.78
N GLY A 76 -7.23 10.05 -3.88
CA GLY A 76 -8.01 10.30 -5.09
C GLY A 76 -8.19 11.79 -5.39
N SER A 77 -8.03 12.66 -4.38
CA SER A 77 -8.18 14.09 -4.53
C SER A 77 -7.03 14.71 -5.32
N LYS A 78 -7.37 15.70 -6.16
CA LYS A 78 -6.39 16.52 -6.88
C LYS A 78 -5.57 17.41 -5.95
N ASP A 79 -6.15 17.76 -4.79
CA ASP A 79 -5.52 18.59 -3.77
C ASP A 79 -4.76 17.75 -2.72
N SER A 80 -4.75 16.42 -2.88
CA SER A 80 -4.01 15.53 -1.98
C SER A 80 -2.52 15.85 -2.02
N LEU A 81 -1.91 15.94 -0.84
CA LEU A 81 -0.47 16.12 -0.69
C LEU A 81 0.27 14.79 -0.55
N ALA A 82 -0.44 13.66 -0.59
CA ALA A 82 0.17 12.34 -0.59
C ALA A 82 1.21 12.22 -1.71
N PHE A 83 2.34 11.59 -1.41
CA PHE A 83 3.43 11.36 -2.36
C PHE A 83 3.94 12.62 -3.07
N GLY A 84 3.99 13.75 -2.36
CA GLY A 84 4.45 15.03 -2.91
C GLY A 84 3.44 15.66 -3.88
N GLY A 85 2.16 15.29 -3.77
CA GLY A 85 1.06 15.83 -4.55
C GLY A 85 0.98 15.32 -6.00
N LEU A 86 1.95 14.54 -6.47
CA LEU A 86 1.98 13.89 -7.79
C LEU A 86 1.66 14.86 -8.95
N PRO A 87 2.45 15.95 -9.11
CA PRO A 87 2.22 16.94 -10.15
C PRO A 87 2.39 16.29 -11.53
N GLY A 88 1.29 16.15 -12.27
CA GLY A 88 1.26 15.52 -13.60
C GLY A 88 0.55 14.17 -13.65
N LEU A 89 0.18 13.58 -12.51
CA LEU A 89 -0.71 12.41 -12.53
C LEU A 89 -2.13 12.84 -12.90
N SER A 90 -2.69 12.21 -13.95
CA SER A 90 -4.05 12.46 -14.40
C SER A 90 -5.08 12.08 -13.32
N PRO A 91 -6.31 12.63 -13.37
CA PRO A 91 -7.37 12.24 -12.44
C PRO A 91 -7.63 10.73 -12.46
N ALA A 92 -7.61 10.11 -13.65
CA ALA A 92 -7.76 8.68 -13.82
C ALA A 92 -6.63 7.88 -13.12
N GLY A 93 -5.40 8.36 -13.20
CA GLY A 93 -4.28 7.76 -12.47
C GLY A 93 -4.40 7.86 -10.95
N ARG A 94 -4.96 8.97 -10.44
CA ARG A 94 -5.24 9.14 -9.00
C ARG A 94 -6.32 8.19 -8.51
N GLU A 95 -7.36 7.98 -9.30
CA GLU A 95 -8.44 7.02 -9.00
C GLU A 95 -7.88 5.60 -8.85
N VAL A 96 -7.01 5.16 -9.78
CA VAL A 96 -6.33 3.85 -9.68
C VAL A 96 -5.45 3.80 -8.43
N LEU A 97 -4.60 4.81 -8.20
CA LEU A 97 -3.70 4.83 -7.06
C LEU A 97 -4.46 4.77 -5.73
N ALA A 98 -5.53 5.55 -5.60
CA ALA A 98 -6.39 5.57 -4.43
C ALA A 98 -7.13 4.24 -4.23
N GLY A 99 -7.58 3.62 -5.32
CA GLY A 99 -8.21 2.30 -5.28
C GLY A 99 -7.24 1.20 -4.82
N LEU A 100 -6.00 1.19 -5.32
CA LEU A 100 -4.97 0.23 -4.92
C LEU A 100 -4.52 0.43 -3.47
N LEU A 101 -4.41 1.70 -3.03
CA LEU A 101 -4.02 2.07 -1.67
C LEU A 101 -5.22 2.26 -0.72
N ALA A 102 -6.37 1.65 -1.03
CA ALA A 102 -7.51 1.66 -0.12
C ALA A 102 -7.14 0.93 1.19
N PHE A 103 -7.37 1.62 2.31
CA PHE A 103 -6.99 1.12 3.64
C PHE A 103 -7.72 -0.17 4.01
N TYR A 104 -9.01 -0.26 3.70
CA TYR A 104 -9.81 -1.47 3.93
C TYR A 104 -9.72 -2.39 2.71
N ASP A 105 -9.45 -3.68 2.94
CA ASP A 105 -9.26 -4.69 1.91
C ASP A 105 -10.49 -4.89 1.02
N ASP A 106 -11.69 -4.78 1.59
CA ASP A 106 -12.98 -4.90 0.89
C ASP A 106 -13.31 -3.71 -0.02
N LYS A 107 -12.61 -2.57 0.15
CA LYS A 107 -12.72 -1.39 -0.71
C LYS A 107 -11.59 -1.30 -1.72
N ARG A 108 -10.60 -2.19 -1.63
CA ARG A 108 -9.40 -2.15 -2.45
C ARG A 108 -9.72 -2.62 -3.87
N MET A 109 -9.21 -1.85 -4.84
CA MET A 109 -9.31 -2.18 -6.25
C MET A 109 -8.55 -3.49 -6.52
N THR A 110 -9.19 -4.42 -7.22
CA THR A 110 -8.56 -5.64 -7.73
C THR A 110 -7.66 -5.32 -8.92
N ALA A 111 -6.65 -6.14 -9.19
CA ALA A 111 -5.78 -5.94 -10.36
C ALA A 111 -6.55 -5.97 -11.68
N GLU A 112 -7.57 -6.83 -11.79
CA GLU A 112 -8.43 -6.94 -12.96
C GLU A 112 -9.22 -5.65 -13.19
N ALA A 113 -9.91 -5.14 -12.16
CA ALA A 113 -10.61 -3.86 -12.22
C ALA A 113 -9.67 -2.68 -12.53
N ALA A 114 -8.42 -2.72 -12.04
CA ALA A 114 -7.43 -1.72 -12.38
C ALA A 114 -7.10 -1.74 -13.89
N LEU A 115 -6.90 -2.93 -14.49
CA LEU A 115 -6.62 -3.06 -15.92
C LEU A 115 -7.78 -2.60 -16.82
N GLU A 116 -9.02 -2.75 -16.35
CA GLU A 116 -10.22 -2.25 -17.03
C GLU A 116 -10.47 -0.75 -16.80
N HIS A 117 -9.66 -0.10 -15.96
CA HIS A 117 -9.83 1.31 -15.65
C HIS A 117 -9.45 2.21 -16.83
N ARG A 118 -10.15 3.34 -16.97
CA ARG A 118 -9.93 4.35 -18.02
C ARG A 118 -8.51 4.88 -18.15
N TRP A 119 -7.72 4.74 -17.08
CA TRP A 119 -6.29 5.10 -17.08
C TRP A 119 -5.44 4.15 -17.95
N PHE A 120 -5.83 2.87 -18.06
CA PHE A 120 -5.15 1.88 -18.89
C PHE A 120 -5.84 1.67 -20.25
N THR A 121 -7.16 1.88 -20.34
CA THR A 121 -7.90 1.73 -21.60
C THR A 121 -7.79 2.96 -22.51
N GLY A 122 -7.38 4.11 -21.97
CA GLY A 122 -7.19 5.36 -22.72
C GLY A 122 -8.50 6.05 -23.09
N GLU A 123 -9.60 5.74 -22.41
CA GLU A 123 -10.93 6.24 -22.74
C GLU A 123 -11.23 7.66 -22.24
N ASP A 124 -10.30 8.36 -21.57
CA ASP A 124 -10.57 9.68 -20.96
C ASP A 124 -9.34 10.58 -20.69
N ASP A 125 -8.16 10.31 -21.27
CA ASP A 125 -6.96 11.20 -21.17
C ASP A 125 -6.80 12.14 -22.38
#